data_AF-A0A2R6ABD7-F1
#
_entry.id   AF-A0A2R6ABD7-F1
#
_cell.length_a   1.000
_cell.length_b   1.000
_cell.length_c   1.000
_cell.angle_alpha   90.00
_cell.angle_beta   90.00
_cell.angle_gamma   90.00
#
_symmetry.space_group_name_H-M   'P 1'
#
loop_
_entity.id
_entity.type
_entity.pdbx_description
1 polymer ?
#
loop_
_entity_poly.entity_id
_entity_poly.type
_entity_poly.pdbx_seq_one_letter_code
_entity_poly.pdbx_strand_id
1 'polypeptide(L)' 'MNYLFDSSAIIALVERKKLDELLEGYTIELAFYELGNAVWKQVHLYKTLSTDDAKITLDALISVFNKMHKIQG' A
#
# COMPACT_ATOMS: atom_id res chain seq x y z
N MET A 1 -6.52 -19.49 -5.30
CA MET A 1 -7.31 -18.46 -6.01
C MET A 1 -6.43 -17.23 -6.04
N ASN A 2 -6.10 -16.68 -7.21
CA ASN A 2 -5.18 -15.53 -7.28
C ASN A 2 -6.00 -14.24 -7.20
N TYR A 3 -5.86 -13.49 -6.12
CA TYR A 3 -6.57 -12.22 -5.91
C TYR A 3 -5.76 -11.06 -6.50
N LEU A 4 -6.47 -10.08 -7.08
CA LEU A 4 -5.91 -8.81 -7.49
C LEU A 4 -6.30 -7.74 -6.47
N PHE A 5 -5.31 -7.15 -5.81
CA PHE A 5 -5.49 -6.14 -4.78
C PHE A 5 -5.23 -4.73 -5.33
N ASP A 6 -6.17 -3.84 -5.08
CA ASP A 6 -6.00 -2.40 -5.27
C ASP A 6 -5.29 -1.77 -4.06
N SER A 7 -4.93 -0.49 -4.16
CA SER A 7 -4.25 0.23 -3.08
C SER A 7 -5.06 0.26 -1.78
N SER A 8 -6.40 0.35 -1.87
CA SER A 8 -7.27 0.41 -0.70
C SER A 8 -7.30 -0.91 0.08
N ALA A 9 -7.36 -2.05 -0.63
CA ALA A 9 -7.28 -3.37 0.01
C ALA A 9 -5.90 -3.65 0.61
N ILE A 10 -4.82 -3.20 -0.04
CA ILE A 10 -3.46 -3.31 0.51
C ILE A 10 -3.36 -2.57 1.84
N ILE A 11 -3.80 -1.31 1.91
CA ILE A 11 -3.80 -0.52 3.16
C ILE A 11 -4.60 -1.24 4.24
N ALA A 12 -5.82 -1.66 3.94
CA ALA A 12 -6.70 -2.31 4.92
C ALA A 12 -6.13 -3.63 5.46
N LEU A 13 -5.44 -4.42 4.63
CA LEU A 13 -4.84 -5.68 5.05
C LEU A 13 -3.54 -5.48 5.83
N VAL A 14 -2.73 -4.47 5.48
CA VAL A 14 -1.57 -4.05 6.28
C VAL A 14 -2.01 -3.61 7.67
N GLU A 15 -3.05 -2.78 7.78
CA GLU A 15 -3.63 -2.36 9.07
C GLU A 15 -4.12 -3.55 9.91
N ARG A 16 -4.69 -4.57 9.25
CA ARG A 16 -5.16 -5.80 9.88
C ARG A 16 -4.05 -6.82 10.14
N LYS A 17 -2.79 -6.52 9.78
CA LYS A 17 -1.63 -7.43 9.89
C LYS A 17 -1.82 -8.75 9.14
N LYS A 18 -2.55 -8.72 8.04
CA LYS A 18 -2.86 -9.85 7.16
C LYS A 18 -1.97 -9.82 5.91
N LEU A 19 -0.67 -10.01 6.14
CA LEU A 19 0.34 -9.87 5.09
C LEU A 19 0.44 -11.11 4.21
N ASP A 20 0.20 -12.30 4.75
CA ASP A 20 0.33 -13.56 4.00
C ASP A 20 -0.59 -13.56 2.77
N GLU A 21 -1.83 -13.07 2.93
CA GLU A 21 -2.80 -12.95 1.84
C GLU A 21 -2.35 -11.96 0.75
N LEU A 22 -1.61 -10.91 1.13
CA LEU A 22 -1.05 -9.94 0.16
C LEU A 22 0.15 -10.52 -0.59
N LEU A 23 1.02 -11.26 0.09
CA LEU A 23 2.26 -11.80 -0.48
C LEU A 23 2.01 -12.88 -1.54
N GLU A 24 0.92 -13.64 -1.42
CA GLU A 24 0.48 -14.59 -2.45
C GLU A 24 -0.36 -13.93 -3.56
N GLY A 25 -0.72 -12.66 -3.37
CA GLY A 25 -1.59 -11.88 -4.23
C GLY A 25 -0.89 -11.14 -5.37
N TYR A 26 -1.72 -10.58 -6.25
CA TYR A 26 -1.30 -9.72 -7.35
C TYR A 26 -1.70 -8.28 -7.11
N THR A 27 -0.97 -7.36 -7.70
CA THR A 27 -1.33 -5.94 -7.84
C THR A 27 -0.82 -5.42 -9.20
N ILE A 28 -1.03 -4.14 -9.46
CA ILE A 28 -0.55 -3.44 -10.66
C ILE A 28 0.31 -2.25 -10.27
N GLU A 29 1.16 -1.79 -11.18
CA GLU A 29 2.04 -0.64 -10.97
C GLU A 29 1.28 0.64 -10.54
N LEU A 30 0.02 0.80 -10.96
CA LEU A 30 -0.81 1.93 -10.53
C LEU A 30 -0.99 2.00 -9.01
N ALA A 31 -1.07 0.85 -8.33
CA ALA A 31 -1.25 0.80 -6.88
C ALA A 31 -0.07 1.44 -6.13
N PHE A 32 1.15 1.41 -6.67
CA PHE A 32 2.31 2.10 -6.09
C PHE A 32 2.05 3.60 -5.93
N TYR A 33 1.56 4.24 -7.00
CA TYR A 33 1.26 5.68 -7.00
C TYR A 33 0.06 6.02 -6.13
N GLU A 34 -0.95 5.14 -6.10
CA GLU A 34 -2.12 5.34 -5.24
C GLU A 34 -1.80 5.22 -3.76
N LEU A 35 -0.93 4.26 -3.37
CA LEU A 35 -0.42 4.15 -2.00
C LEU A 35 0.32 5.42 -1.58
N GLY A 36 1.22 5.92 -2.43
CA GLY A 36 1.92 7.19 -2.19
C GLY A 36 0.96 8.37 -2.05
N ASN A 37 -0.04 8.47 -2.93
CA ASN A 37 -1.06 9.51 -2.89
C ASN A 37 -1.92 9.43 -1.62
N ALA A 38 -2.26 8.22 -1.15
CA ALA A 38 -3.01 8.02 0.07
C ALA A 38 -2.26 8.57 1.29
N VAL A 39 -0.95 8.26 1.41
CA VAL A 39 -0.10 8.80 2.49
C VAL A 39 0.09 10.31 2.35
N TRP A 40 0.36 10.82 1.15
CA TRP A 40 0.49 12.25 0.89
C TRP A 40 -0.74 13.04 1.33
N LYS A 41 -1.96 12.53 1.08
CA LYS A 41 -3.20 13.17 1.54
C LYS A 41 -3.30 13.24 3.06
N GLN A 42 -2.83 12.23 3.80
CA GLN A 42 -2.82 12.29 5.27
C GLN A 42 -1.96 13.45 5.80
N VAL A 43 -0.80 13.69 5.17
CA VAL A 43 0.11 14.78 5.56
C VAL A 43 -0.38 16.15 5.09
N HIS A 44 -0.83 16.25 3.83
CA HIS A 44 -1.03 17.55 3.19
C HIS A 44 -2.48 18.02 3.19
N LEU A 45 -3.44 17.10 3.05
CA LEU A 45 -4.86 17.42 2.98
C LEU A 45 -5.53 17.31 4.36
N TYR A 46 -5.34 16.17 5.04
CA TYR A 46 -6.04 15.87 6.29
C TYR A 46 -5.29 16.33 7.55
N LYS A 47 -3.97 16.55 7.46
CA LYS A 47 -3.12 16.97 8.60
C LYS A 47 -3.17 16.01 9.79
N THR A 48 -3.36 14.73 9.51
CA THR A 48 -3.51 13.64 10.49
C THR A 48 -2.21 12.90 10.77
N LEU A 49 -1.21 13.05 9.90
CA LEU A 49 0.07 12.36 10.00
C LEU A 49 1.23 13.35 9.88
N SER A 50 2.23 13.21 10.75
CA SER A 50 3.48 13.97 10.63
C SER A 50 4.27 13.48 9.40
N THR A 51 5.17 14.31 8.87
CA THR A 51 6.03 13.90 7.74
C THR A 51 6.91 12.70 8.11
N ASP A 52 7.39 12.61 9.35
CA ASP A 52 8.23 11.51 9.82
C ASP A 52 7.43 10.20 9.91
N ASP A 53 6.22 10.24 10.50
CA ASP A 53 5.33 9.08 10.57
C ASP A 53 4.85 8.65 9.18
N ALA A 54 4.64 9.62 8.27
CA ALA A 54 4.28 9.36 6.89
C ALA A 54 5.38 8.63 6.12
N LYS A 55 6.65 8.99 6.37
CA LYS A 55 7.79 8.30 5.77
C LYS A 55 7.84 6.83 6.23
N ILE A 56 7.69 6.59 7.54
CA ILE A 56 7.66 5.23 8.10
C ILE A 56 6.49 4.43 7.50
N THR A 57 5.31 5.06 7.41
CA THR A 57 4.11 4.43 6.83
C THR A 57 4.31 4.08 5.36
N LEU A 58 4.85 5.01 4.58
CA LEU A 58 5.11 4.81 3.15
C LEU A 58 6.15 3.72 2.92
N ASP A 59 7.24 3.70 3.70
CA ASP A 59 8.27 2.66 3.62
C ASP A 59 7.69 1.27 3.90
N ALA A 60 6.79 1.15 4.88
CA ALA A 60 6.10 -0.10 5.17
C ALA A 60 5.19 -0.55 4.01
N LEU A 61 4.37 0.35 3.47
CA LEU A 61 3.47 0.05 2.34
C LEU A 61 4.26 -0.33 1.07
N ILE A 62 5.34 0.39 0.76
CA ILE A 62 6.22 0.10 -0.38
C ILE A 62 6.90 -1.26 -0.20
N SER A 63 7.37 -1.57 1.02
CA SER A 63 7.97 -2.88 1.32
C SER A 63 7.00 -4.04 1.03
N VAL A 64 5.72 -3.88 1.36
CA VAL A 64 4.69 -4.86 1.04
C VAL A 64 4.44 -4.92 -0.46
N PHE A 65 4.18 -3.77 -1.10
CA PHE A 65 3.97 -3.69 -2.55
C PHE A 65 5.10 -4.37 -3.34
N ASN A 66 6.35 -4.13 -2.95
CA ASN A 66 7.52 -4.70 -3.62
C ASN A 66 7.59 -6.24 -3.54
N LYS A 67 6.98 -6.85 -2.52
CA LYS A 67 6.94 -8.30 -2.37
C LYS A 67 5.74 -8.97 -3.04
N MET A 68 4.70 -8.22 -3.40
CA MET A 68 3.53 -8.76 -4.12
C MET A 68 3.88 -9.11 -5.57
N HIS A 69 3.10 -9.98 -6.21
CA HIS A 69 3.22 -10.20 -7.65
C HIS A 69 2.65 -9.01 -8.43
N LYS A 70 3.26 -8.69 -9.58
CA LYS A 70 2.79 -7.62 -10.48
C LYS A 70 2.24 -8.22 -11.74
N ILE A 71 1.05 -7.79 -12.13
CA ILE A 71 0.53 -8.07 -13.47
C ILE A 71 1.18 -7.06 -14.42
N GLN A 72 1.95 -7.57 -15.38
CA GLN A 72 2.36 -6.78 -16.54
C GLN A 72 1.18 -6.76 -17.51
N GLY A 73 0.68 -5.57 -17.82
CA GLY A 73 -0.31 -5.34 -18.87
C GLY A 73 0.32 -5.34 -20.26
#